data_AF-A0A9E6EWX0-F1
#
_entry.id   AF-A0A9E6EWX0-F1
#
_cell.length_a   1.000
_cell.length_b   1.000
_cell.length_c   1.000
_cell.angle_alpha   90.00
_cell.angle_beta   90.00
_cell.angle_gamma   90.00
#
_symmetry.space_group_name_H-M   'P 1'
#
loop_
_entity.id
_entity.type
_entity.pdbx_description
1 polymer ?
#
loop_
_entity_poly.entity_id
_entity_poly.type
_entity_poly.pdbx_seq_one_letter_code
_entity_poly.pdbx_strand_id
1 'polypeptide(L)'
;MKTYLMSITKFSLILFLTFIFYFLSFHSDAQGISINTSGAASDNSAMLDVSGTNKGVLINRMTANQRNAITSPATGLLIYNTDCNNFNYFNGVAWVDMVGNALSVSMPDAPTAASHSSSQTQITWNWNTVSGAAGYKWNTTNTFSTAIDMGAALTKTETGLTCNTPYTRYVWAYNNCGGSASSSTLTQTTSSCFICGTQLTDTRDGKIYNTTLIGAQCWIAQNLNFGKYVTLATGQGAAGTQKYCYGDNPDNCAVYGGFYEWAQMMTDTITGIQQTSCNGTGVSQVKCSIPVQGVCPVGWHIPSHYELTRLERVLAGSDSLSFPYDTTTCYTQLGIDEGAKLKANPGFAALMGGYEDGAWSHINQQSYWWSSTQKNGTDGWYRWLYSTDAHVWRGYISMPSAFPVRCLLD
;
A
#
# COMPACT_ATOMS: atom_id res chain seq x y z
N MET A 1 -22.79 -42.17 100.73
CA MET A 1 -22.03 -40.95 100.33
C MET A 1 -20.77 -41.25 99.50
N LYS A 2 -20.00 -42.31 99.79
CA LYS A 2 -18.77 -42.67 99.03
C LYS A 2 -18.98 -43.01 97.54
N THR A 3 -20.10 -43.62 97.16
CA THR A 3 -20.36 -44.06 95.77
C THR A 3 -20.72 -42.91 94.81
N TYR A 4 -21.30 -41.82 95.33
CA TYR A 4 -21.67 -40.64 94.52
C TYR A 4 -20.46 -39.72 94.24
N LEU A 5 -19.54 -39.56 95.21
CA LEU A 5 -18.30 -38.79 95.00
C LEU A 5 -17.36 -39.42 93.96
N MET A 6 -17.40 -40.75 93.80
CA MET A 6 -16.55 -41.49 92.87
C MET A 6 -17.06 -41.44 91.41
N SER A 7 -18.32 -41.07 91.20
CA SER A 7 -18.94 -40.90 89.87
C SER A 7 -18.69 -39.49 89.29
N ILE A 8 -18.75 -38.46 90.14
CA ILE A 8 -18.53 -37.06 89.75
C ILE A 8 -17.05 -36.80 89.37
N THR A 9 -16.10 -37.46 90.05
CA THR A 9 -14.67 -37.35 89.74
C THR A 9 -14.30 -38.05 88.43
N LYS A 10 -14.94 -39.18 88.08
CA LYS A 10 -14.76 -39.83 86.77
C LYS A 10 -15.37 -39.04 85.62
N PHE A 11 -16.54 -38.43 85.83
CA PHE A 11 -17.17 -37.58 84.82
C PHE A 11 -16.39 -36.28 84.57
N SER A 12 -15.86 -35.65 85.63
CA SER A 12 -14.97 -34.48 85.51
C SER A 12 -13.63 -34.81 84.84
N LEU A 13 -13.06 -35.99 85.10
CA LEU A 13 -11.82 -36.41 84.46
C LEU A 13 -12.02 -36.69 82.96
N ILE A 14 -13.16 -37.27 82.57
CA ILE A 14 -13.51 -37.49 81.16
C ILE A 14 -13.74 -36.16 80.44
N LEU A 15 -14.45 -35.20 81.06
CA LEU A 15 -14.64 -33.86 80.49
C LEU A 15 -13.33 -33.08 80.35
N PHE A 16 -12.41 -33.24 81.30
CA PHE A 16 -11.09 -32.61 81.26
C PHE A 16 -10.19 -33.23 80.18
N LEU A 17 -10.23 -34.56 80.02
CA LEU A 17 -9.50 -35.27 78.97
C LEU A 17 -10.05 -34.96 77.56
N THR A 18 -11.37 -34.81 77.39
CA THR A 18 -11.96 -34.41 76.10
C THR A 18 -11.69 -32.94 75.77
N PHE A 19 -11.65 -32.05 76.78
CA PHE A 19 -11.23 -30.65 76.59
C PHE A 19 -9.75 -30.54 76.19
N ILE A 20 -8.86 -31.35 76.78
CA ILE A 20 -7.45 -31.46 76.38
C ILE A 20 -7.32 -32.00 74.94
N PHE A 21 -8.09 -33.02 74.57
CA PHE A 21 -8.08 -33.56 73.20
C PHE A 21 -8.62 -32.56 72.16
N TYR A 22 -9.59 -31.71 72.53
CA TYR A 22 -10.12 -30.67 71.65
C TYR A 22 -9.11 -29.52 71.43
N PHE A 23 -8.28 -29.21 72.43
CA PHE A 23 -7.20 -28.21 72.34
C PHE A 23 -5.89 -28.73 71.72
N LEU A 24 -5.72 -30.05 71.57
CA LEU A 24 -4.54 -30.69 70.93
C LEU A 24 -4.73 -30.94 69.43
N SER A 25 -5.51 -30.09 68.75
CA SER A 25 -5.59 -30.10 67.30
C SER A 25 -4.27 -29.56 66.74
N PHE A 26 -3.29 -30.46 66.52
CA PHE A 26 -2.06 -30.15 65.80
C PHE A 26 -2.42 -29.61 64.41
N HIS A 27 -2.27 -28.30 64.22
CA HIS A 27 -2.25 -27.71 62.88
C HIS A 27 -0.91 -28.07 62.26
N SER A 28 -0.89 -29.07 61.38
CA SER A 28 0.23 -29.27 60.47
C SER A 28 0.08 -28.31 59.30
N ASP A 29 0.59 -27.09 59.44
CA ASP A 29 0.70 -26.18 58.30
C ASP A 29 1.82 -26.73 57.39
N ALA A 30 1.47 -27.12 56.16
CA ALA A 30 2.47 -27.53 55.18
C ALA A 30 3.33 -26.31 54.81
N GLN A 31 4.65 -26.39 55.02
CA GLN A 31 5.59 -25.25 54.88
C GLN A 31 6.22 -25.11 53.48
N GLY A 32 5.56 -25.65 52.44
CA GLY A 32 6.08 -25.70 51.07
C GLY A 32 6.36 -27.13 50.60
N ILE A 33 6.46 -27.31 49.28
CA ILE A 33 6.79 -28.58 48.64
C ILE A 33 8.28 -28.57 48.34
N SER A 34 9.05 -29.45 48.99
CA SER A 34 10.44 -29.69 48.63
C SER A 34 10.58 -30.96 47.78
N ILE A 35 11.29 -30.88 46.66
CA ILE A 35 11.60 -32.00 45.77
C ILE A 35 13.11 -32.14 45.71
N ASN A 36 13.65 -33.03 46.55
CA ASN A 36 15.08 -33.32 46.64
C ASN A 36 15.34 -34.73 47.18
N THR A 37 16.57 -35.23 47.07
CA THR A 37 16.97 -36.56 47.58
C THR A 37 17.60 -36.52 48.98
N SER A 38 17.81 -35.33 49.55
CA SER A 38 18.49 -35.12 50.83
C SER A 38 17.55 -35.10 52.04
N GLY A 39 16.24 -34.96 51.81
CA GLY A 39 15.25 -34.75 52.86
C GLY A 39 15.25 -33.34 53.46
N ALA A 40 15.97 -32.39 52.84
CA ALA A 40 15.97 -30.99 53.28
C ALA A 40 14.55 -30.40 53.20
N ALA A 41 14.18 -29.60 54.21
CA ALA A 41 12.98 -28.79 54.17
C ALA A 41 13.07 -27.74 53.06
N SER A 42 11.93 -27.30 52.55
CA SER A 42 11.86 -26.15 51.63
C SER A 42 12.33 -24.88 52.34
N ASP A 43 12.95 -23.97 51.58
CA ASP A 43 13.25 -22.63 52.07
C ASP A 43 11.97 -21.92 52.56
N ASN A 44 12.06 -21.14 53.64
CA ASN A 44 10.92 -20.44 54.25
C ASN A 44 10.24 -19.44 53.29
N SER A 45 10.92 -19.00 52.23
CA SER A 45 10.39 -18.11 51.21
C SER A 45 9.80 -18.84 49.99
N ALA A 46 9.93 -20.18 49.92
CA ALA A 46 9.58 -20.97 48.74
C ALA A 46 8.38 -21.90 48.98
N MET A 47 7.34 -21.74 48.16
CA MET A 47 6.21 -22.71 48.13
C MET A 47 6.58 -23.99 47.36
N LEU A 48 7.52 -23.90 46.42
CA LEU A 48 8.12 -25.03 45.71
C LEU A 48 9.64 -24.83 45.70
N ASP A 49 10.35 -25.77 46.31
CA ASP A 49 11.82 -25.81 46.36
C ASP A 49 12.31 -27.10 45.69
N VAL A 50 13.11 -26.97 44.64
CA VAL A 50 13.66 -28.10 43.91
C VAL A 50 15.17 -28.03 43.97
N SER A 51 15.80 -29.00 44.65
CA SER A 51 17.25 -29.07 44.80
C SER A 51 17.80 -30.44 44.41
N GLY A 52 18.93 -30.42 43.70
CA GLY A 52 19.59 -31.62 43.19
C GLY A 52 20.84 -31.24 42.39
N THR A 53 21.75 -32.21 42.21
CA THR A 53 23.05 -31.96 41.55
C THR A 53 23.10 -32.45 40.10
N ASN A 54 22.09 -33.20 39.65
CA ASN A 54 22.08 -33.85 38.33
C ASN A 54 20.69 -33.87 37.65
N LYS A 55 19.72 -33.15 38.22
CA LYS A 55 18.35 -33.02 37.69
C LYS A 55 17.91 -31.56 37.81
N GLY A 56 16.93 -31.17 37.01
CA GLY A 56 16.35 -29.82 37.03
C GLY A 56 14.84 -29.85 36.82
N VAL A 57 14.24 -28.66 36.70
CA VAL A 57 12.81 -28.51 36.43
C VAL A 57 12.60 -28.33 34.93
N LEU A 58 11.79 -29.21 34.33
CA LEU A 58 11.37 -29.06 32.94
C LEU A 58 10.05 -28.28 32.90
N ILE A 59 10.12 -27.00 32.58
CA ILE A 59 8.95 -26.15 32.36
C ILE A 59 8.36 -26.44 30.97
N ASN A 60 7.06 -26.19 30.77
CA ASN A 60 6.38 -26.39 29.49
C ASN A 60 7.17 -25.75 28.32
N ARG A 61 7.51 -26.58 27.33
CA ARG A 61 8.22 -26.18 26.11
C ARG A 61 7.23 -26.01 24.97
N MET A 62 7.30 -24.90 24.26
CA MET A 62 6.38 -24.60 23.16
C MET A 62 7.00 -23.62 22.16
N THR A 63 6.46 -23.59 20.95
CA THR A 63 6.81 -22.60 19.93
C THR A 63 6.25 -21.22 20.29
N ALA A 64 6.76 -20.15 19.68
CA ALA A 64 6.24 -18.80 19.82
C ALA A 64 4.76 -18.73 19.42
N ASN A 65 4.36 -19.46 18.38
CA ASN A 65 2.96 -19.55 17.94
C ASN A 65 2.06 -20.22 18.99
N GLN A 66 2.50 -21.33 19.56
CA GLN A 66 1.76 -22.02 20.62
C GLN A 66 1.66 -21.15 21.89
N ARG A 67 2.74 -20.45 22.27
CA ARG A 67 2.76 -19.48 23.36
C ARG A 67 1.76 -18.35 23.13
N ASN A 68 1.75 -17.77 21.93
CA ASN A 68 0.86 -16.67 21.59
C ASN A 68 -0.62 -17.09 21.48
N ALA A 69 -0.89 -18.40 21.33
CA ALA A 69 -2.24 -18.95 21.32
C ALA A 69 -2.84 -19.18 22.72
N ILE A 70 -2.06 -18.98 23.80
CA ILE A 70 -2.58 -19.07 25.17
C ILE A 70 -3.53 -17.88 25.42
N THR A 71 -4.81 -18.16 25.62
CA THR A 71 -5.80 -17.15 25.95
C THR A 71 -5.72 -16.77 27.43
N SER A 72 -5.65 -15.46 27.71
CA SER A 72 -5.57 -14.91 29.08
C SER A 72 -4.48 -15.54 29.97
N PRO A 73 -3.19 -15.49 29.58
CA PRO A 73 -2.11 -16.04 30.38
C PRO A 73 -2.02 -15.36 31.75
N ALA A 74 -1.75 -16.15 32.80
CA ALA A 74 -1.58 -15.62 34.15
C ALA A 74 -0.28 -14.81 34.27
N THR A 75 -0.31 -13.71 35.03
CA THR A 75 0.91 -12.96 35.38
C THR A 75 1.89 -13.87 36.11
N GLY A 76 3.14 -13.89 35.65
CA GLY A 76 4.20 -14.78 36.16
C GLY A 76 4.24 -16.16 35.51
N LEU A 77 3.36 -16.48 34.55
CA LEU A 77 3.40 -17.75 33.83
C LEU A 77 4.74 -17.91 33.10
N LEU A 78 5.51 -18.94 33.46
CA LEU A 78 6.82 -19.26 32.90
C LEU A 78 6.72 -20.39 31.86
N ILE A 79 7.36 -20.22 30.71
CA ILE A 79 7.50 -21.24 29.65
C ILE A 79 8.93 -21.24 29.10
N TYR A 80 9.31 -22.31 28.40
CA TYR A 80 10.52 -22.33 27.57
C TYR A 80 10.13 -22.26 26.09
N ASN A 81 10.55 -21.21 25.40
CA ASN A 81 10.26 -20.99 23.99
C ASN A 81 11.30 -21.73 23.13
N THR A 82 10.85 -22.71 22.35
CA THR A 82 11.74 -23.52 21.50
C THR A 82 12.21 -22.80 20.26
N ASP A 83 11.49 -21.77 19.81
CA ASP A 83 11.90 -20.99 18.63
C ASP A 83 13.01 -19.98 18.99
N CYS A 84 12.98 -19.46 20.22
CA CYS A 84 13.96 -18.50 20.74
C CYS A 84 15.08 -19.11 21.59
N ASN A 85 14.94 -20.39 21.96
CA ASN A 85 15.81 -21.11 22.89
C ASN A 85 16.03 -20.36 24.22
N ASN A 86 14.96 -19.79 24.78
CA ASN A 86 15.01 -19.02 26.02
C ASN A 86 13.77 -19.23 26.90
N PHE A 87 13.88 -18.85 28.16
CA PHE A 87 12.73 -18.79 29.07
C PHE A 87 11.93 -17.50 28.82
N ASN A 88 10.60 -17.60 28.80
CA ASN A 88 9.70 -16.46 28.72
C ASN A 88 8.74 -16.47 29.91
N TYR A 89 8.46 -15.29 30.47
CA TYR A 89 7.38 -15.11 31.43
C TYR A 89 6.37 -14.06 30.97
N PHE A 90 5.10 -14.21 31.35
CA PHE A 90 4.08 -13.20 31.07
C PHE A 90 4.05 -12.15 32.19
N ASN A 91 4.28 -10.87 31.88
CA ASN A 91 4.33 -9.80 32.88
C ASN A 91 2.95 -9.19 33.22
N GLY A 92 1.87 -9.76 32.68
CA GLY A 92 0.50 -9.23 32.78
C GLY A 92 0.04 -8.45 31.56
N VAL A 93 0.97 -8.05 30.68
CA VAL A 93 0.69 -7.30 29.44
C VAL A 93 1.28 -7.99 28.21
N ALA A 94 2.53 -8.48 28.32
CA ALA A 94 3.26 -9.10 27.23
C ALA A 94 4.16 -10.24 27.73
N TRP A 95 4.60 -11.08 26.80
CA TRP A 95 5.66 -12.06 27.03
C TRP A 95 7.03 -11.38 27.06
N VAL A 96 7.81 -11.67 28.11
CA VAL A 96 9.12 -11.08 28.35
C VAL A 96 10.17 -12.19 28.36
N ASP A 97 11.28 -11.96 27.67
CA ASP A 97 12.43 -12.86 27.65
C ASP A 97 13.24 -12.74 28.96
N MET A 98 13.53 -13.86 29.62
CA MET A 98 14.48 -13.90 30.74
C MET A 98 15.89 -14.10 30.19
N VAL A 99 16.52 -13.01 29.76
CA VAL A 99 17.87 -13.05 29.18
C VAL A 99 18.97 -13.00 30.25
N GLY A 100 19.82 -14.02 30.24
CA GLY A 100 21.16 -14.01 30.83
C GLY A 100 22.17 -14.18 29.70
N ASN A 101 23.00 -13.15 29.49
CA ASN A 101 23.96 -12.96 28.39
C ASN A 101 24.41 -14.20 27.58
N ALA A 102 24.37 -14.03 26.25
CA ALA A 102 24.94 -14.82 25.14
C ALA A 102 24.01 -15.84 24.43
N LEU A 103 23.66 -15.50 23.18
CA LEU A 103 23.06 -16.30 22.10
C LEU A 103 21.52 -16.44 22.01
N SER A 104 20.74 -15.83 22.90
CA SER A 104 19.28 -15.81 22.73
C SER A 104 18.87 -14.83 21.62
N VAL A 105 18.22 -15.33 20.57
CA VAL A 105 17.51 -14.49 19.60
C VAL A 105 16.32 -13.88 20.35
N SER A 106 16.27 -12.55 20.46
CA SER A 106 15.10 -11.84 21.01
C SER A 106 14.15 -11.46 19.88
N MET A 107 12.91 -11.09 20.23
CA MET A 107 12.05 -10.38 19.27
C MET A 107 12.76 -9.11 18.79
N PRO A 108 12.60 -8.73 17.51
CA PRO A 108 13.20 -7.52 16.97
C PRO A 108 12.53 -6.28 17.56
N ASP A 109 13.25 -5.16 17.58
CA ASP A 109 12.70 -3.87 17.99
C ASP A 109 11.63 -3.37 17.00
N ALA A 110 10.79 -2.43 17.43
CA ALA A 110 9.83 -1.79 16.54
C ALA A 110 10.56 -0.99 15.45
N PRO A 111 10.20 -1.10 14.16
CA PRO A 111 10.82 -0.29 13.12
C PRO A 111 10.53 1.20 13.31
N THR A 112 11.47 2.04 12.89
CA THR A 112 11.32 3.50 12.87
C THR A 112 11.08 4.00 11.45
N ALA A 113 10.34 5.11 11.32
CA ALA A 113 10.11 5.74 10.04
C ALA A 113 11.43 6.23 9.41
N ALA A 114 11.58 6.01 8.11
CA ALA A 114 12.57 6.69 7.27
C ALA A 114 11.88 7.81 6.47
N SER A 115 12.63 8.56 5.67
CA SER A 115 12.08 9.64 4.85
C SER A 115 11.02 9.11 3.88
N HIS A 116 9.76 9.51 4.09
CA HIS A 116 8.66 9.23 3.17
C HIS A 116 8.68 10.21 2.00
N SER A 117 8.02 9.85 0.91
CA SER A 117 7.67 10.80 -0.16
C SER A 117 6.18 10.71 -0.45
N SER A 118 5.57 11.83 -0.83
CA SER A 118 4.15 11.87 -1.17
C SER A 118 3.91 12.70 -2.42
N SER A 119 2.87 12.32 -3.14
CA SER A 119 2.21 13.13 -4.14
C SER A 119 0.83 13.51 -3.63
N GLN A 120 -0.04 14.01 -4.51
CA GLN A 120 -1.43 14.29 -4.16
C GLN A 120 -2.24 13.03 -3.87
N THR A 121 -1.92 11.91 -4.51
CA THR A 121 -2.73 10.69 -4.44
C THR A 121 -1.93 9.44 -4.09
N GLN A 122 -0.66 9.59 -3.74
CA GLN A 122 0.24 8.50 -3.43
C GLN A 122 1.15 8.86 -2.25
N ILE A 123 1.48 7.86 -1.44
CA ILE A 123 2.57 7.93 -0.46
C ILE A 123 3.48 6.72 -0.66
N THR A 124 4.78 6.96 -0.77
CA THR A 124 5.80 5.94 -0.63
C THR A 124 6.31 5.97 0.80
N TRP A 125 5.87 4.97 1.57
CA TRP A 125 6.26 4.73 2.94
C TRP A 125 7.62 4.06 2.98
N ASN A 126 8.52 4.52 3.84
CA ASN A 126 9.86 3.97 4.00
C ASN A 126 10.16 3.77 5.50
N TRP A 127 10.84 2.71 5.87
CA TRP A 127 11.26 2.44 7.25
C TRP A 127 12.71 1.96 7.32
N ASN A 128 13.34 2.17 8.48
CA ASN A 128 14.73 1.80 8.68
C ASN A 128 14.87 0.29 8.92
N THR A 129 16.07 -0.23 8.66
CA THR A 129 16.43 -1.60 9.00
C THR A 129 16.41 -1.79 10.52
N VAL A 130 15.91 -2.94 10.98
CA VAL A 130 15.93 -3.37 12.37
C VAL A 130 16.91 -4.54 12.53
N SER A 131 17.82 -4.44 13.49
CA SER A 131 18.76 -5.52 13.80
C SER A 131 18.02 -6.77 14.28
N GLY A 132 18.42 -7.95 13.79
CA GLY A 132 17.80 -9.22 14.14
C GLY A 132 16.43 -9.48 13.48
N ALA A 133 15.96 -8.60 12.59
CA ALA A 133 14.75 -8.84 11.80
C ALA A 133 15.05 -9.75 10.60
N ALA A 134 14.18 -10.75 10.38
CA ALA A 134 14.16 -11.57 9.18
C ALA A 134 13.29 -10.95 8.06
N GLY A 135 12.35 -10.07 8.42
CA GLY A 135 11.52 -9.33 7.48
C GLY A 135 10.58 -8.33 8.15
N TYR A 136 9.67 -7.76 7.36
CA TYR A 136 8.73 -6.73 7.79
C TYR A 136 7.30 -7.05 7.36
N LYS A 137 6.34 -6.59 8.17
CA LYS A 137 4.91 -6.61 7.81
C LYS A 137 4.34 -5.19 7.82
N TRP A 138 3.42 -4.90 6.90
CA TRP A 138 2.80 -3.58 6.73
C TRP A 138 1.27 -3.67 6.80
N ASN A 139 0.62 -2.64 7.37
CA ASN A 139 -0.84 -2.56 7.41
C ASN A 139 -1.36 -1.11 7.53
N THR A 140 -2.61 -0.91 7.14
CA THR A 140 -3.36 0.34 7.33
C THR A 140 -4.03 0.42 8.70
N THR A 141 -4.27 -0.72 9.36
CA THR A 141 -4.72 -0.81 10.76
C THR A 141 -3.61 -1.32 11.66
N ASN A 142 -3.66 -1.00 12.96
CA ASN A 142 -2.66 -1.43 13.92
C ASN A 142 -2.88 -2.89 14.34
N THR A 143 -2.79 -3.83 13.40
CA THR A 143 -3.06 -5.26 13.63
C THR A 143 -2.05 -6.13 12.90
N PHE A 144 -1.16 -6.79 13.66
CA PHE A 144 -0.10 -7.64 13.12
C PHE A 144 -0.63 -8.88 12.38
N SER A 145 -1.70 -9.49 12.88
CA SER A 145 -2.24 -10.76 12.34
C SER A 145 -2.81 -10.62 10.92
N THR A 146 -3.30 -9.43 10.56
CA THR A 146 -3.83 -9.11 9.23
C THR A 146 -2.83 -8.34 8.36
N ALA A 147 -1.62 -8.10 8.87
CA ALA A 147 -0.60 -7.33 8.15
C ALA A 147 -0.03 -8.12 6.97
N ILE A 148 0.20 -7.40 5.88
CA ILE A 148 0.76 -7.93 4.64
C ILE A 148 2.26 -8.16 4.85
N ASP A 149 2.74 -9.34 4.48
CA ASP A 149 4.17 -9.67 4.54
C ASP A 149 4.93 -8.98 3.40
N MET A 150 5.96 -8.22 3.76
CA MET A 150 6.81 -7.46 2.85
C MET A 150 8.19 -8.10 2.68
N GLY A 151 8.49 -9.21 3.38
CA GLY A 151 9.81 -9.81 3.40
C GLY A 151 10.88 -8.81 3.82
N ALA A 152 12.00 -8.74 3.10
CA ALA A 152 13.09 -7.80 3.39
C ALA A 152 12.86 -6.37 2.86
N ALA A 153 11.71 -6.07 2.25
CA ALA A 153 11.46 -4.74 1.70
C ALA A 153 11.37 -3.68 2.81
N LEU A 154 11.96 -2.51 2.54
CA LEU A 154 11.98 -1.34 3.43
C LEU A 154 11.06 -0.22 2.94
N THR A 155 10.24 -0.51 1.93
CA THR A 155 9.40 0.48 1.26
C THR A 155 8.08 -0.12 0.82
N LYS A 156 7.02 0.69 0.84
CA LYS A 156 5.70 0.38 0.29
C LYS A 156 5.07 1.62 -0.32
N THR A 157 4.75 1.53 -1.60
CA THR A 157 3.96 2.56 -2.28
C THR A 157 2.47 2.26 -2.16
N GLU A 158 1.71 3.26 -1.72
CA GLU A 158 0.27 3.25 -1.58
C GLU A 158 -0.33 4.35 -2.47
N THR A 159 -1.24 3.97 -3.37
CA THR A 159 -1.89 4.84 -4.36
C THR A 159 -3.38 5.01 -4.06
N GLY A 160 -4.04 5.94 -4.75
CA GLY A 160 -5.49 6.17 -4.61
C GLY A 160 -5.87 6.90 -3.32
N LEU A 161 -4.93 7.67 -2.75
CA LEU A 161 -5.15 8.48 -1.55
C LEU A 161 -5.80 9.82 -1.90
N THR A 162 -6.50 10.41 -0.94
CA THR A 162 -7.05 11.76 -1.03
C THR A 162 -5.93 12.78 -0.83
N CYS A 163 -5.92 13.84 -1.64
CA CYS A 163 -4.99 14.96 -1.50
C CYS A 163 -5.19 15.76 -0.20
N ASN A 164 -4.15 16.45 0.24
CA ASN A 164 -4.12 17.23 1.49
C ASN A 164 -4.63 16.47 2.73
N THR A 165 -4.45 15.16 2.78
CA THR A 165 -5.03 14.28 3.80
C THR A 165 -3.91 13.57 4.56
N PRO A 166 -3.90 13.65 5.90
CA PRO A 166 -2.93 12.92 6.72
C PRO A 166 -3.29 11.44 6.79
N TYR A 167 -2.29 10.59 6.62
CA TYR A 167 -2.41 9.14 6.75
C TYR A 167 -1.46 8.61 7.82
N THR A 168 -1.87 7.49 8.43
CA THR A 168 -1.06 6.75 9.41
C THR A 168 -1.00 5.29 9.01
N ARG A 169 0.21 4.72 8.96
CA ARG A 169 0.45 3.30 8.67
C ARG A 169 1.30 2.66 9.76
N TYR A 170 1.24 1.33 9.79
CA TYR A 170 1.90 0.52 10.79
C TYR A 170 2.81 -0.49 10.11
N VAL A 171 4.04 -0.59 10.62
CA VAL A 171 5.01 -1.59 10.20
C VAL A 171 5.56 -2.32 11.42
N TRP A 172 5.83 -3.62 11.26
CA TRP A 172 6.45 -4.46 12.27
C TRP A 172 7.66 -5.16 11.67
N ALA A 173 8.73 -5.31 12.45
CA ALA A 173 9.78 -6.26 12.15
C ALA A 173 9.35 -7.64 12.66
N TYR A 174 9.80 -8.72 12.02
CA TYR A 174 9.61 -10.06 12.56
C TYR A 174 10.86 -10.91 12.34
N ASN A 175 11.03 -11.90 13.20
CA ASN A 175 11.97 -12.99 13.03
C ASN A 175 11.35 -14.29 13.57
N ASN A 176 12.15 -15.35 13.72
CA ASN A 176 11.67 -16.63 14.23
C ASN A 176 11.10 -16.56 15.66
N CYS A 177 11.43 -15.52 16.43
CA CYS A 177 10.93 -15.30 17.78
C CYS A 177 9.55 -14.62 17.86
N GLY A 178 9.10 -14.03 16.75
CA GLY A 178 7.82 -13.33 16.66
C GLY A 178 7.94 -11.97 15.99
N GLY A 179 6.82 -11.23 16.01
CA GLY A 179 6.77 -9.85 15.57
C GLY A 179 7.18 -8.89 16.69
N SER A 180 7.79 -7.77 16.32
CA SER A 180 8.04 -6.64 17.20
C SER A 180 6.73 -6.03 17.72
N ALA A 181 6.83 -5.05 18.62
CA ALA A 181 5.75 -4.08 18.77
C ALA A 181 5.53 -3.30 17.45
N SER A 182 4.36 -2.68 17.30
CA SER A 182 4.08 -1.82 16.15
C SER A 182 5.02 -0.62 16.11
N SER A 183 5.43 -0.19 14.91
CA SER A 183 6.13 1.07 14.72
C SER A 183 5.37 2.20 15.42
N SER A 184 6.07 3.11 16.06
CA SER A 184 5.48 4.18 16.87
C SER A 184 4.50 5.09 16.10
N THR A 185 4.60 5.16 14.77
CA THR A 185 3.57 5.43 13.74
C THR A 185 4.28 5.94 12.49
N LEU A 186 3.97 5.39 11.31
CA LEU A 186 4.38 6.03 10.05
C LEU A 186 3.33 7.08 9.71
N THR A 187 3.70 8.36 9.71
CA THR A 187 2.76 9.45 9.40
C THR A 187 3.24 10.26 8.21
N GLN A 188 2.34 10.50 7.26
CA GLN A 188 2.62 11.34 6.10
C GLN A 188 1.33 11.99 5.61
N THR A 189 1.43 13.24 5.15
CA THR A 189 0.32 13.95 4.50
C THR A 189 0.56 13.96 2.99
N THR A 190 -0.47 13.65 2.21
CA THR A 190 -0.45 13.86 0.77
C THR A 190 -0.31 15.35 0.46
N SER A 191 0.26 15.66 -0.70
CA SER A 191 0.40 17.05 -1.14
C SER A 191 -0.97 17.73 -1.31
N SER A 192 -0.99 19.06 -1.23
CA SER A 192 -2.21 19.86 -1.45
C SER A 192 -2.89 19.51 -2.77
N CYS A 193 -4.21 19.46 -2.78
CA CYS A 193 -4.99 19.21 -3.99
C CYS A 193 -4.64 20.22 -5.08
N PHE A 194 -4.40 19.71 -6.30
CA PHE A 194 -4.20 20.57 -7.45
C PHE A 194 -5.49 21.33 -7.75
N ILE A 195 -5.35 22.63 -7.97
CA ILE A 195 -6.47 23.48 -8.34
C ILE A 195 -6.42 23.65 -9.86
N CYS A 196 -7.41 23.09 -10.55
CA CYS A 196 -7.49 23.22 -12.00
C CYS A 196 -7.56 24.70 -12.44
N GLY A 197 -6.90 25.03 -13.53
CA GLY A 197 -6.72 26.42 -14.00
C GLY A 197 -5.41 27.05 -13.55
N THR A 198 -4.69 26.45 -12.59
CA THR A 198 -3.32 26.85 -12.24
C THR A 198 -2.30 26.18 -13.17
N GLN A 199 -1.07 26.71 -13.22
CA GLN A 199 0.00 26.09 -14.00
C GLN A 199 0.51 24.82 -13.30
N LEU A 200 0.65 23.74 -14.06
CA LEU A 200 1.31 22.52 -13.64
C LEU A 200 2.79 22.60 -14.02
N THR A 201 3.68 22.43 -13.04
CA THR A 201 5.11 22.19 -13.31
C THR A 201 5.37 20.70 -13.24
N ASP A 202 5.79 20.09 -14.35
CA ASP A 202 6.24 18.70 -14.38
C ASP A 202 7.58 18.62 -13.66
N THR A 203 7.61 18.00 -12.49
CA THR A 203 8.81 17.92 -11.64
C THR A 203 9.91 17.06 -12.25
N ARG A 204 9.61 16.28 -13.29
CA ARG A 204 10.56 15.36 -13.94
C ARG A 204 11.50 16.07 -14.91
N ASP A 205 11.05 17.16 -15.54
CA ASP A 205 11.84 17.94 -16.52
C ASP A 205 11.72 19.47 -16.36
N GLY A 206 10.95 19.94 -15.37
CA GLY A 206 10.72 21.36 -15.11
C GLY A 206 9.76 22.03 -16.09
N LYS A 207 9.13 21.28 -17.01
CA LYS A 207 8.27 21.87 -18.02
C LYS A 207 6.95 22.36 -17.41
N ILE A 208 6.58 23.58 -17.77
CA ILE A 208 5.35 24.21 -17.28
C ILE A 208 4.26 24.04 -18.32
N TYR A 209 3.11 23.54 -17.88
CA TYR A 209 1.90 23.40 -18.66
C TYR A 209 0.77 24.23 -18.04
N ASN A 210 -0.09 24.79 -18.88
CA ASN A 210 -1.34 25.36 -18.40
C ASN A 210 -2.33 24.23 -18.17
N THR A 211 -3.31 24.43 -17.30
CA THR A 211 -4.40 23.47 -17.10
C THR A 211 -5.74 24.15 -17.30
N THR A 212 -6.75 23.38 -17.70
CA THR A 212 -8.11 23.89 -17.89
C THR A 212 -9.13 22.91 -17.35
N LEU A 213 -10.19 23.45 -16.77
CA LEU A 213 -11.34 22.65 -16.39
C LEU A 213 -12.32 22.59 -17.58
N ILE A 214 -12.69 21.39 -18.03
CA ILE A 214 -13.74 21.18 -19.02
C ILE A 214 -14.77 20.24 -18.41
N GLY A 215 -15.94 20.79 -18.06
CA GLY A 215 -16.92 20.10 -17.22
C GLY A 215 -16.34 19.82 -15.84
N ALA A 216 -16.15 18.54 -15.52
CA ALA A 216 -15.53 18.10 -14.27
C ALA A 216 -14.11 17.54 -14.43
N GLN A 217 -13.56 17.57 -15.65
CA GLN A 217 -12.26 17.00 -15.97
C GLN A 217 -11.21 18.10 -16.07
N CYS A 218 -10.07 17.94 -15.38
CA CYS A 218 -8.97 18.88 -15.46
C CYS A 218 -7.92 18.42 -16.47
N TRP A 219 -7.74 19.16 -17.56
CA TRP A 219 -6.88 18.80 -18.67
C TRP A 219 -5.58 19.60 -18.67
N ILE A 220 -4.47 18.94 -19.03
CA ILE A 220 -3.28 19.66 -19.48
C ILE A 220 -3.59 20.33 -20.83
N ALA A 221 -3.34 21.64 -20.91
CA ALA A 221 -3.71 22.50 -22.03
C ALA A 221 -2.80 22.43 -23.24
N GLN A 222 -1.62 21.83 -23.12
CA GLN A 222 -0.74 21.50 -24.23
C GLN A 222 -0.57 19.97 -24.34
N ASN A 223 -0.13 19.50 -25.51
CA ASN A 223 0.33 18.11 -25.64
C ASN A 223 1.57 17.91 -24.75
N LEU A 224 1.65 16.75 -24.10
CA LEU A 224 2.80 16.41 -23.25
C LEU A 224 4.10 16.40 -24.08
N ASN A 225 5.20 16.82 -23.47
CA ASN A 225 6.52 16.85 -24.11
C ASN A 225 7.63 16.38 -23.14
N PHE A 226 7.37 15.28 -22.45
CA PHE A 226 8.29 14.66 -21.52
C PHE A 226 9.13 13.54 -22.18
N GLY A 227 10.39 13.38 -21.77
CA GLY A 227 11.27 12.30 -22.25
C GLY A 227 12.33 12.73 -23.27
N LYS A 228 13.23 11.81 -23.62
CA LYS A 228 14.36 12.06 -24.52
C LYS A 228 13.90 12.00 -25.99
N TYR A 229 14.25 13.03 -26.77
CA TYR A 229 14.03 13.00 -28.21
C TYR A 229 14.87 11.92 -28.89
N VAL A 230 14.24 11.19 -29.80
CA VAL A 230 14.86 10.25 -30.73
C VAL A 230 14.25 10.41 -32.13
N THR A 231 14.94 9.90 -33.15
CA THR A 231 14.43 9.84 -34.53
C THR A 231 13.65 8.55 -34.77
N LEU A 232 12.83 8.50 -35.82
CA LEU A 232 12.17 7.26 -36.26
C LEU A 232 13.18 6.13 -36.53
N ALA A 233 14.33 6.46 -37.11
CA ALA A 233 15.39 5.48 -37.36
C ALA A 233 15.98 4.84 -36.08
N THR A 234 15.92 5.55 -34.94
CA THR A 234 16.44 5.04 -33.66
C THR A 234 15.39 4.22 -32.93
N GLY A 235 14.11 4.58 -33.06
CA GLY A 235 13.01 3.92 -32.37
C GLY A 235 12.87 4.34 -30.90
N GLN A 236 11.70 4.07 -30.33
CA GLN A 236 11.39 4.28 -28.91
C GLN A 236 11.55 2.98 -28.08
N GLY A 237 12.64 2.24 -28.28
CA GLY A 237 12.88 0.93 -27.63
C GLY A 237 13.89 0.92 -26.47
N ALA A 238 14.56 2.03 -26.19
CA ALA A 238 15.59 2.10 -25.15
C ALA A 238 15.00 2.39 -23.76
N ALA A 239 15.81 2.18 -22.73
CA ALA A 239 15.42 2.45 -21.34
C ALA A 239 15.16 3.96 -21.10
N GLY A 240 14.14 4.24 -20.28
CA GLY A 240 13.66 5.60 -20.01
C GLY A 240 12.63 6.07 -21.05
N THR A 241 11.92 7.15 -20.73
CA THR A 241 10.90 7.69 -21.62
C THR A 241 11.53 8.33 -22.85
N GLN A 242 11.11 7.87 -24.02
CA GLN A 242 11.51 8.42 -25.31
C GLN A 242 10.31 9.05 -26.03
N LYS A 243 10.59 10.01 -26.90
CA LYS A 243 9.58 10.67 -27.74
C LYS A 243 10.14 10.97 -29.12
N TYR A 244 9.27 11.01 -30.11
CA TYR A 244 9.55 11.63 -31.40
C TYR A 244 9.11 13.10 -31.37
N CYS A 245 9.70 13.88 -32.28
CA CYS A 245 9.23 15.21 -32.62
C CYS A 245 8.91 15.21 -34.11
N TYR A 246 7.82 15.89 -34.50
CA TYR A 246 7.32 15.83 -35.86
C TYR A 246 8.41 16.08 -36.91
N GLY A 247 8.46 15.23 -37.93
CA GLY A 247 9.42 15.35 -39.03
C GLY A 247 10.88 15.10 -38.63
N ASP A 248 11.12 14.35 -37.55
CA ASP A 248 12.44 14.15 -36.95
C ASP A 248 13.16 15.49 -36.67
N ASN A 249 12.41 16.52 -36.27
CA ASN A 249 12.96 17.82 -35.90
C ASN A 249 12.66 18.13 -34.42
N PRO A 250 13.67 18.23 -33.53
CA PRO A 250 13.45 18.48 -32.11
C PRO A 250 12.72 19.79 -31.80
N ASP A 251 12.85 20.82 -32.65
CA ASP A 251 12.18 22.11 -32.43
C ASP A 251 10.65 21.98 -32.52
N ASN A 252 10.15 21.02 -33.32
CA ASN A 252 8.73 20.79 -33.47
C ASN A 252 8.07 20.26 -32.19
N CYS A 253 8.82 19.67 -31.27
CA CYS A 253 8.28 19.29 -29.96
C CYS A 253 7.91 20.50 -29.09
N ALA A 254 8.55 21.65 -29.30
CA ALA A 254 8.19 22.88 -28.57
C ALA A 254 6.80 23.38 -28.97
N VAL A 255 6.41 23.13 -30.23
CA VAL A 255 5.13 23.54 -30.80
C VAL A 255 4.06 22.46 -30.57
N TYR A 256 4.29 21.24 -31.04
CA TYR A 256 3.26 20.20 -31.13
C TYR A 256 3.27 19.19 -29.98
N GLY A 257 4.26 19.27 -29.09
CA GLY A 257 4.51 18.25 -28.07
C GLY A 257 5.27 17.03 -28.59
N GLY A 258 5.50 16.07 -27.70
CA GLY A 258 6.11 14.79 -28.03
C GLY A 258 5.09 13.84 -28.66
N PHE A 259 5.57 13.00 -29.57
CA PHE A 259 4.81 11.92 -30.19
C PHE A 259 5.30 10.60 -29.61
N TYR A 260 4.38 9.81 -29.07
CA TYR A 260 4.69 8.59 -28.33
C TYR A 260 4.04 7.40 -29.02
N GLU A 261 4.82 6.33 -29.17
CA GLU A 261 4.25 5.01 -29.45
C GLU A 261 3.43 4.55 -28.24
N TRP A 262 2.43 3.70 -28.46
CA TRP A 262 1.49 3.33 -27.41
C TRP A 262 2.20 2.69 -26.20
N ALA A 263 3.21 1.84 -26.44
CA ALA A 263 4.01 1.26 -25.38
C ALA A 263 4.76 2.31 -24.54
N GLN A 264 5.37 3.33 -25.17
CA GLN A 264 6.02 4.41 -24.42
C GLN A 264 5.02 5.19 -23.58
N MET A 265 3.87 5.52 -24.16
CA MET A 265 2.81 6.20 -23.44
C MET A 265 2.36 5.38 -22.22
N MET A 266 2.18 4.07 -22.34
CA MET A 266 1.64 3.21 -21.27
C MET A 266 2.69 2.76 -20.23
N THR A 267 3.95 3.18 -20.36
CA THR A 267 5.00 2.85 -19.38
C THR A 267 4.95 3.81 -18.19
N ASP A 268 4.89 3.27 -16.98
CA ASP A 268 5.05 4.06 -15.76
C ASP A 268 6.47 4.63 -15.67
N THR A 269 6.59 5.96 -15.64
CA THR A 269 7.89 6.64 -15.71
C THR A 269 8.78 6.47 -14.46
N ILE A 270 8.23 5.96 -13.34
CA ILE A 270 8.98 5.74 -12.10
C ILE A 270 9.52 4.31 -12.06
N THR A 271 8.65 3.34 -12.35
CA THR A 271 8.94 1.90 -12.23
C THR A 271 9.47 1.29 -13.52
N GLY A 272 9.24 1.93 -14.66
CA GLY A 272 9.53 1.37 -15.98
C GLY A 272 8.60 0.22 -16.38
N ILE A 273 7.51 -0.01 -15.63
CA ILE A 273 6.58 -1.13 -15.86
C ILE A 273 5.46 -0.69 -16.82
N GLN A 274 5.15 -1.56 -17.78
CA GLN A 274 3.98 -1.42 -18.64
C GLN A 274 2.69 -1.52 -17.83
N GLN A 275 1.86 -0.49 -17.91
CA GLN A 275 0.56 -0.47 -17.24
C GLN A 275 -0.50 -1.12 -18.14
N THR A 276 -1.37 -1.91 -17.52
CA THR A 276 -2.47 -2.57 -18.23
C THR A 276 -3.49 -1.55 -18.70
N SER A 277 -3.85 -1.61 -19.98
CA SER A 277 -4.98 -0.86 -20.53
C SER A 277 -6.23 -1.08 -19.70
N CYS A 278 -6.96 0.00 -19.42
CA CYS A 278 -8.30 -0.07 -18.85
C CYS A 278 -9.22 0.93 -19.54
N ASN A 279 -10.50 0.59 -19.62
CA ASN A 279 -11.52 1.54 -20.01
C ASN A 279 -11.95 2.25 -18.74
N GLY A 280 -12.21 3.56 -18.80
CA GLY A 280 -12.85 4.28 -17.72
C GLY A 280 -14.24 3.72 -17.37
N THR A 281 -15.17 4.57 -16.93
CA THR A 281 -16.52 4.12 -16.51
C THR A 281 -17.38 3.63 -17.70
N GLY A 282 -17.70 2.32 -17.80
CA GLY A 282 -18.71 1.82 -18.76
C GLY A 282 -18.66 0.31 -19.09
N VAL A 283 -19.79 -0.21 -19.58
CA VAL A 283 -20.45 -1.49 -19.20
C VAL A 283 -19.99 -2.82 -19.85
N SER A 284 -18.76 -2.94 -20.38
CA SER A 284 -18.28 -4.26 -20.85
C SER A 284 -16.79 -4.56 -20.60
N GLN A 285 -16.07 -3.63 -19.97
CA GLN A 285 -14.65 -3.78 -19.64
C GLN A 285 -14.45 -3.32 -18.19
N VAL A 286 -13.40 -3.82 -17.54
CA VAL A 286 -13.09 -3.49 -16.14
C VAL A 286 -12.89 -1.98 -16.02
N LYS A 287 -13.79 -1.30 -15.30
CA LYS A 287 -13.61 0.09 -14.85
C LYS A 287 -12.23 0.18 -14.20
N CYS A 288 -11.40 1.11 -14.65
CA CYS A 288 -10.11 1.38 -14.02
C CYS A 288 -10.30 1.54 -12.49
N SER A 289 -9.76 0.62 -11.70
CA SER A 289 -9.65 0.80 -10.24
C SER A 289 -8.68 1.93 -9.91
N ILE A 290 -7.67 2.10 -10.77
CA ILE A 290 -6.67 3.15 -10.76
C ILE A 290 -6.48 3.57 -12.24
N PRO A 291 -6.58 4.87 -12.58
CA PRO A 291 -6.29 5.33 -13.94
C PRO A 291 -4.84 5.06 -14.37
N VAL A 292 -4.61 4.94 -15.68
CA VAL A 292 -3.28 4.67 -16.24
C VAL A 292 -2.45 5.95 -16.25
N GLN A 293 -1.56 6.12 -15.27
CA GLN A 293 -0.62 7.24 -15.25
C GLN A 293 0.25 7.26 -16.52
N GLY A 294 0.88 6.12 -16.84
CA GLY A 294 1.84 5.98 -17.93
C GLY A 294 2.86 7.13 -17.96
N VAL A 295 2.98 7.77 -19.12
CA VAL A 295 3.90 8.88 -19.38
C VAL A 295 3.49 10.21 -18.69
N CYS A 296 2.27 10.33 -18.19
CA CYS A 296 1.80 11.54 -17.55
C CYS A 296 2.51 11.82 -16.21
N PRO A 297 2.56 13.10 -15.77
CA PRO A 297 3.12 13.46 -14.47
C PRO A 297 2.43 12.71 -13.32
N VAL A 298 3.13 12.54 -12.19
CA VAL A 298 2.57 11.86 -11.02
C VAL A 298 1.26 12.52 -10.58
N GLY A 299 0.22 11.72 -10.41
CA GLY A 299 -1.12 12.19 -10.06
C GLY A 299 -1.99 12.57 -11.27
N TRP A 300 -1.43 12.61 -12.47
CA TRP A 300 -2.15 12.77 -13.74
C TRP A 300 -2.13 11.46 -14.52
N HIS A 301 -3.08 11.26 -15.42
CA HIS A 301 -3.17 10.03 -16.20
C HIS A 301 -3.50 10.27 -17.66
N ILE A 302 -3.25 9.24 -18.46
CA ILE A 302 -3.65 9.20 -19.86
C ILE A 302 -5.15 8.91 -19.90
N PRO A 303 -5.95 9.75 -20.55
CA PRO A 303 -7.38 9.59 -20.61
C PRO A 303 -7.71 8.28 -21.33
N SER A 304 -8.65 7.55 -20.75
CA SER A 304 -9.24 6.38 -21.38
C SER A 304 -10.19 6.77 -22.51
N HIS A 305 -10.71 5.76 -23.21
CA HIS A 305 -11.71 5.97 -24.24
C HIS A 305 -12.92 6.71 -23.66
N TYR A 306 -13.43 6.28 -22.52
CA TYR A 306 -14.61 6.91 -21.94
C TYR A 306 -14.35 8.30 -21.36
N GLU A 307 -13.13 8.62 -20.93
CA GLU A 307 -12.85 9.96 -20.42
C GLU A 307 -12.79 11.00 -21.53
N LEU A 308 -12.28 10.65 -22.70
CA LEU A 308 -12.36 11.49 -23.88
C LEU A 308 -13.81 11.56 -24.42
N THR A 309 -14.59 10.48 -24.35
CA THR A 309 -16.03 10.54 -24.67
C THR A 309 -16.79 11.46 -23.69
N ARG A 310 -16.38 11.49 -22.41
CA ARG A 310 -16.94 12.43 -21.43
C ARG A 310 -16.64 13.88 -21.81
N LEU A 311 -15.40 14.17 -22.22
CA LEU A 311 -15.01 15.48 -22.75
C LEU A 311 -15.89 15.89 -23.94
N GLU A 312 -16.04 15.00 -24.92
CA GLU A 312 -16.86 15.22 -26.11
C GLU A 312 -18.32 15.54 -25.72
N ARG A 313 -18.94 14.74 -24.82
CA ARG A 313 -20.31 14.97 -24.34
C ARG A 313 -20.50 16.29 -23.59
N VAL A 314 -19.51 16.71 -22.80
CA VAL A 314 -19.57 18.01 -22.11
C VAL A 314 -19.60 19.17 -23.11
N LEU A 315 -18.89 19.04 -24.23
CA LEU A 315 -18.86 20.07 -25.28
C LEU A 315 -20.10 20.05 -26.18
N ALA A 316 -20.75 18.90 -26.32
CA ALA A 316 -22.01 18.73 -27.04
C ALA A 316 -23.19 19.45 -26.37
N GLY A 317 -23.07 19.80 -25.08
CA GLY A 317 -24.14 20.45 -24.33
C GLY A 317 -25.30 19.49 -24.08
N SER A 318 -26.50 19.82 -24.60
CA SER A 318 -27.74 19.08 -24.29
C SER A 318 -27.92 17.78 -25.07
N ASP A 319 -27.27 17.59 -26.22
CA ASP A 319 -27.34 16.33 -26.97
C ASP A 319 -26.24 15.36 -26.54
N SER A 320 -26.40 14.81 -25.34
CA SER A 320 -25.43 13.89 -24.79
C SER A 320 -25.42 12.52 -25.49
N LEU A 321 -26.32 12.26 -26.45
CA LEU A 321 -26.42 10.96 -27.13
C LEU A 321 -25.57 10.87 -28.40
N SER A 322 -25.06 12.00 -28.92
CA SER A 322 -24.21 12.02 -30.12
C SER A 322 -22.85 11.31 -29.93
N PHE A 323 -22.47 11.01 -28.67
CA PHE A 323 -21.21 10.38 -28.30
C PHE A 323 -21.45 9.18 -27.37
N PRO A 324 -21.66 7.96 -27.92
CA PRO A 324 -21.94 6.78 -27.12
C PRO A 324 -20.70 6.30 -26.36
N TYR A 325 -20.90 5.85 -25.10
CA TYR A 325 -19.88 5.12 -24.34
C TYR A 325 -19.81 3.66 -24.81
N ASP A 326 -19.15 3.44 -25.94
CA ASP A 326 -18.91 2.10 -26.49
C ASP A 326 -17.48 1.94 -27.03
N THR A 327 -17.13 0.73 -27.44
CA THR A 327 -15.88 0.42 -28.15
C THR A 327 -16.14 -0.21 -29.51
N THR A 328 -17.30 0.10 -30.09
CA THR A 328 -17.79 -0.50 -31.33
C THR A 328 -17.94 0.51 -32.43
N THR A 329 -18.36 1.73 -32.11
CA THR A 329 -18.47 2.75 -33.15
C THR A 329 -17.11 3.45 -33.35
N CYS A 330 -16.70 3.56 -34.60
CA CYS A 330 -15.33 3.87 -35.02
C CYS A 330 -15.36 4.42 -36.44
N TYR A 331 -14.35 5.21 -36.83
CA TYR A 331 -14.19 5.75 -38.19
C TYR A 331 -15.42 6.51 -38.69
N THR A 332 -16.11 7.20 -37.78
CA THR A 332 -17.26 8.05 -38.08
C THR A 332 -17.01 9.44 -37.53
N GLN A 333 -17.56 10.45 -38.22
CA GLN A 333 -17.75 11.78 -37.65
C GLN A 333 -18.81 11.69 -36.54
N LEU A 334 -18.57 12.36 -35.43
CA LEU A 334 -19.51 12.48 -34.33
C LEU A 334 -19.70 13.94 -33.94
N GLY A 335 -20.87 14.21 -33.37
CA GLY A 335 -21.26 15.55 -32.95
C GLY A 335 -21.67 16.45 -34.10
N ILE A 336 -21.60 17.76 -33.87
CA ILE A 336 -21.95 18.82 -34.82
C ILE A 336 -20.82 19.85 -34.87
N ASP A 337 -20.34 20.32 -33.71
CA ASP A 337 -19.38 21.43 -33.59
C ASP A 337 -18.34 21.25 -32.48
N GLU A 338 -18.29 20.10 -31.83
CA GLU A 338 -17.43 19.81 -30.68
C GLU A 338 -15.95 19.83 -31.07
N GLY A 339 -15.61 19.39 -32.28
CA GLY A 339 -14.27 19.52 -32.84
C GLY A 339 -13.89 20.99 -33.04
N ALA A 340 -14.81 21.84 -33.50
CA ALA A 340 -14.59 23.28 -33.58
C ALA A 340 -14.40 23.91 -32.19
N LYS A 341 -15.23 23.51 -31.20
CA LYS A 341 -15.10 23.95 -29.80
C LYS A 341 -13.77 23.54 -29.18
N LEU A 342 -13.29 22.31 -29.40
CA LEU A 342 -11.98 21.85 -28.93
C LEU A 342 -10.83 22.65 -29.53
N LYS A 343 -10.90 22.97 -30.82
CA LYS A 343 -9.91 23.80 -31.51
C LYS A 343 -9.91 25.25 -30.99
N ALA A 344 -11.09 25.81 -30.74
CA ALA A 344 -11.24 27.18 -30.26
C ALA A 344 -10.97 27.35 -28.75
N ASN A 345 -11.00 26.27 -27.97
CA ASN A 345 -10.80 26.33 -26.53
C ASN A 345 -9.31 26.63 -26.20
N PRO A 346 -8.96 27.77 -25.61
CA PRO A 346 -7.57 28.12 -25.31
C PRO A 346 -6.94 27.20 -24.25
N GLY A 347 -7.78 26.52 -23.46
CA GLY A 347 -7.37 25.55 -22.46
C GLY A 347 -7.19 24.14 -23.01
N PHE A 348 -7.62 23.82 -24.23
CA PHE A 348 -7.32 22.53 -24.87
C PHE A 348 -6.45 22.72 -26.11
N ALA A 349 -6.64 23.78 -26.88
CA ALA A 349 -5.79 24.23 -27.99
C ALA A 349 -5.32 23.05 -28.86
N ALA A 350 -6.27 22.41 -29.56
CA ALA A 350 -5.98 21.28 -30.42
C ALA A 350 -5.08 21.66 -31.59
N LEU A 351 -3.76 21.53 -31.41
CA LEU A 351 -2.76 21.88 -32.42
C LEU A 351 -2.72 20.82 -33.52
N MET A 352 -2.79 21.26 -34.76
CA MET A 352 -2.75 20.40 -35.95
C MET A 352 -1.32 19.85 -36.20
N GLY A 353 -0.84 19.00 -35.30
CA GLY A 353 0.51 18.45 -35.32
C GLY A 353 0.69 17.25 -36.25
N GLY A 354 -0.38 16.76 -36.89
CA GLY A 354 -0.33 15.54 -37.68
C GLY A 354 -0.08 14.29 -36.83
N TYR A 355 0.55 13.29 -37.45
CA TYR A 355 0.93 12.04 -36.80
C TYR A 355 2.08 11.34 -37.51
N GLU A 356 2.52 10.22 -36.92
CA GLU A 356 3.42 9.26 -37.55
C GLU A 356 2.81 7.86 -37.55
N ASP A 357 2.82 7.23 -38.73
CA ASP A 357 2.43 5.84 -38.95
C ASP A 357 3.25 5.27 -40.13
N GLY A 358 4.51 4.93 -39.87
CA GLY A 358 5.49 4.58 -40.91
C GLY A 358 6.03 5.79 -41.70
N ALA A 359 5.30 6.91 -41.70
CA ALA A 359 5.76 8.20 -42.22
C ALA A 359 5.01 9.38 -41.56
N TRP A 360 5.70 10.51 -41.41
CA TRP A 360 5.12 11.76 -40.93
C TRP A 360 4.09 12.32 -41.92
N SER A 361 2.87 12.59 -41.46
CA SER A 361 1.78 13.04 -42.32
C SER A 361 0.88 14.08 -41.64
N HIS A 362 0.13 14.83 -42.45
CA HIS A 362 -0.99 15.70 -42.04
C HIS A 362 -0.70 16.82 -41.03
N ILE A 363 0.54 17.32 -40.95
CA ILE A 363 0.83 18.56 -40.23
C ILE A 363 0.01 19.72 -40.78
N ASN A 364 -0.43 20.62 -39.89
CA ASN A 364 -1.34 21.73 -40.14
C ASN A 364 -2.73 21.34 -40.66
N GLN A 365 -3.02 20.04 -40.81
CA GLN A 365 -4.30 19.54 -41.31
C GLN A 365 -5.10 18.81 -40.24
N GLN A 366 -4.44 18.04 -39.37
CA GLN A 366 -5.10 17.18 -38.40
C GLN A 366 -4.38 17.21 -37.03
N SER A 367 -5.12 16.93 -35.97
CA SER A 367 -4.60 16.74 -34.61
C SER A 367 -5.04 15.39 -34.08
N TYR A 368 -4.15 14.69 -33.37
CA TYR A 368 -4.38 13.34 -32.84
C TYR A 368 -4.10 13.27 -31.34
N TRP A 369 -4.83 12.41 -30.62
CA TRP A 369 -4.50 12.04 -29.25
C TRP A 369 -4.76 10.58 -28.97
N TRP A 370 -3.79 9.93 -28.35
CA TRP A 370 -3.95 8.60 -27.82
C TRP A 370 -4.96 8.53 -26.67
N SER A 371 -5.55 7.34 -26.53
CA SER A 371 -6.24 6.87 -25.35
C SER A 371 -5.45 5.74 -24.68
N SER A 372 -5.57 5.59 -23.36
CA SER A 372 -5.04 4.43 -22.63
C SER A 372 -5.82 3.13 -22.87
N THR A 373 -6.87 3.18 -23.69
CA THR A 373 -7.73 2.04 -24.04
C THR A 373 -7.23 1.28 -25.27
N GLN A 374 -6.92 0.01 -25.06
CA GLN A 374 -6.62 -0.98 -26.08
C GLN A 374 -7.92 -1.51 -26.75
N LYS A 375 -7.92 -1.63 -28.08
CA LYS A 375 -9.02 -2.26 -28.84
C LYS A 375 -8.89 -3.78 -28.89
N ASN A 376 -7.68 -4.26 -29.12
CA ASN A 376 -7.28 -5.65 -29.25
C ASN A 376 -5.76 -5.77 -29.01
N GLY A 377 -5.17 -6.96 -29.14
CA GLY A 377 -3.75 -7.19 -28.84
C GLY A 377 -2.73 -6.33 -29.60
N THR A 378 -3.11 -5.65 -30.69
CA THR A 378 -2.20 -4.85 -31.53
C THR A 378 -2.60 -3.38 -31.68
N ASP A 379 -3.85 -3.02 -31.38
CA ASP A 379 -4.41 -1.71 -31.73
C ASP A 379 -4.89 -0.93 -30.50
N GLY A 380 -4.58 0.37 -30.47
CA GLY A 380 -5.03 1.32 -29.44
C GLY A 380 -6.07 2.30 -29.98
N TRP A 381 -6.93 2.83 -29.12
CA TRP A 381 -7.91 3.86 -29.49
C TRP A 381 -7.29 5.26 -29.52
N TYR A 382 -7.77 6.11 -30.41
CA TYR A 382 -7.36 7.51 -30.52
C TYR A 382 -8.50 8.41 -30.99
N ARG A 383 -8.31 9.73 -30.82
CA ARG A 383 -9.17 10.79 -31.37
C ARG A 383 -8.41 11.55 -32.42
N TRP A 384 -9.11 12.05 -33.42
CA TRP A 384 -8.54 13.09 -34.27
C TRP A 384 -9.56 14.15 -34.68
N LEU A 385 -9.04 15.32 -35.03
CA LEU A 385 -9.80 16.44 -35.59
C LEU A 385 -9.17 16.83 -36.92
N TYR A 386 -9.99 17.30 -37.86
CA TYR A 386 -9.50 18.03 -39.02
C TYR A 386 -9.52 19.53 -38.76
N SER A 387 -8.61 20.26 -39.39
CA SER A 387 -8.55 21.73 -39.38
C SER A 387 -9.86 22.36 -39.90
N THR A 388 -10.43 21.79 -40.95
CA THR A 388 -11.62 22.30 -41.65
C THR A 388 -12.95 21.73 -41.18
N ASP A 389 -12.95 20.63 -40.42
CA ASP A 389 -14.16 19.94 -39.96
C ASP A 389 -14.53 20.36 -38.53
N ALA A 390 -15.82 20.46 -38.25
CA ALA A 390 -16.34 20.81 -36.93
C ALA A 390 -16.61 19.57 -36.04
N HIS A 391 -16.60 18.37 -36.62
CA HIS A 391 -16.82 17.10 -35.91
C HIS A 391 -15.58 16.60 -35.15
N VAL A 392 -15.83 15.71 -34.20
CA VAL A 392 -14.78 14.87 -33.60
C VAL A 392 -14.81 13.49 -34.25
N TRP A 393 -13.63 12.94 -34.52
CA TRP A 393 -13.50 11.61 -35.08
C TRP A 393 -12.80 10.67 -34.10
N ARG A 394 -13.20 9.40 -34.10
CA ARG A 394 -12.62 8.34 -33.28
C ARG A 394 -12.15 7.16 -34.11
N GLY A 395 -11.03 6.60 -33.73
CA GLY A 395 -10.36 5.53 -34.48
C GLY A 395 -9.64 4.57 -33.54
N TYR A 396 -9.16 3.47 -34.10
CA TYR A 396 -8.11 2.66 -33.49
C TYR A 396 -7.02 2.41 -34.53
N ILE A 397 -5.76 2.29 -34.12
CA ILE A 397 -4.65 2.05 -35.05
C ILE A 397 -3.60 1.20 -34.36
N SER A 398 -2.66 0.68 -35.15
CA SER A 398 -1.54 -0.10 -34.65
C SER A 398 -0.75 0.66 -33.58
N MET A 399 -0.43 -0.02 -32.49
CA MET A 399 0.29 0.54 -31.36
C MET A 399 1.71 1.09 -31.64
N PRO A 400 2.42 0.66 -32.70
CA PRO A 400 3.67 1.28 -33.13
C PRO A 400 3.54 2.64 -33.81
N SER A 401 2.33 3.10 -34.16
CA SER A 401 2.13 4.48 -34.63
C SER A 401 2.40 5.46 -33.47
N ALA A 402 2.77 6.71 -33.75
CA ALA A 402 3.05 7.71 -32.72
C ALA A 402 2.11 8.92 -32.80
N PHE A 403 1.44 9.21 -31.67
CA PHE A 403 0.57 10.37 -31.49
C PHE A 403 0.94 11.18 -30.24
N PRO A 404 0.52 12.46 -30.18
CA PRO A 404 0.59 13.24 -28.96
C PRO A 404 -0.28 12.66 -27.84
N VAL A 405 0.09 12.97 -26.59
CA VAL A 405 -0.63 12.57 -25.38
C VAL A 405 -1.16 13.81 -24.66
N ARG A 406 -2.40 13.74 -24.18
CA ARG A 406 -3.04 14.76 -23.34
C ARG A 406 -3.34 14.17 -21.98
N CYS A 407 -2.72 14.68 -20.94
CA CYS A 407 -2.96 14.16 -19.59
C CYS A 407 -4.17 14.81 -18.95
N LEU A 408 -4.82 14.04 -18.10
CA LEU A 408 -6.04 14.35 -17.36
C LEU A 408 -5.80 14.17 -15.86
N LEU A 409 -6.53 14.94 -15.06
CA LEU A 409 -6.70 14.76 -13.63
C LEU A 409 -8.22 14.78 -13.36
N ASP A 410 -8.74 13.74 -12.69
CA ASP A 410 -10.17 13.54 -12.42
C ASP A 410 -10.52 13.32 -10.94
#